data_AF-A0A958ALV8-F1
#
_entry.id   AF-A0A958ALV8-F1
#
_cell.length_a   1.000
_cell.length_b   1.000
_cell.length_c   1.000
_cell.angle_alpha   90.00
_cell.angle_beta   90.00
_cell.angle_gamma   90.00
#
_symmetry.space_group_name_H-M   'P 1'
#
loop_
_entity.id
_entity.type
_entity.pdbx_description
1 polymer ?
#
loop_
_entity_poly.entity_id
_entity_poly.type
_entity_poly.pdbx_seq_one_letter_code
_entity_poly.pdbx_strand_id
1 'polypeptide(L)'
;QAARRRVRERLEHADEPGAVAAPEARWTLVHRFGVMGKAPEPAALAAQQARQLLARWGVVTHETLQSEQGTWDWGVLYPELQRLEMRGEVRRGYFVQGLPGIQFALPEAVEQLRQSMSTTSSEADGALVLLNGADPANLYGPQLADAPLRFDGQPLTFTRIPSTWLVQQRGQPVLLLERHGAQITTVAGVDEGTVRQALHCWLDHMATFQRRIVVERWNNDGVLGSVGQPLLESLGFYREYPQMIWSR
;
A
#
# COMPACT_ATOMS: atom_id res chain seq x y z
N GLN A 1 49.78 -16.61 -10.37
CA GLN A 1 49.49 -15.69 -11.50
C GLN A 1 48.12 -15.95 -12.16
N ALA A 2 47.55 -17.16 -12.10
CA ALA A 2 46.22 -17.47 -12.66
C ALA A 2 45.01 -16.75 -11.99
N ALA A 3 45.07 -16.48 -10.69
CA ALA A 3 43.98 -15.83 -9.95
C ALA A 3 43.74 -14.36 -10.36
N ARG A 4 44.80 -13.63 -10.73
CA ARG A 4 44.71 -12.24 -11.19
C ARG A 4 44.07 -12.12 -12.58
N ARG A 5 44.22 -13.15 -13.43
CA ARG A 5 43.64 -13.20 -14.78
C ARG A 5 42.12 -13.37 -14.74
N ARG A 6 41.62 -14.22 -13.84
CA ARG A 6 40.16 -14.43 -13.61
C ARG A 6 39.43 -13.19 -13.08
N VAL A 7 40.10 -12.38 -12.26
CA VAL A 7 39.53 -11.12 -11.74
C VAL A 7 39.41 -10.08 -12.86
N ARG A 8 40.40 -10.03 -13.75
CA ARG A 8 40.38 -9.13 -14.91
C ARG A 8 39.31 -9.51 -15.93
N GLU A 9 39.18 -10.79 -16.26
CA GLU A 9 38.12 -11.29 -17.17
C GLU A 9 36.71 -11.02 -16.64
N ARG A 10 36.50 -11.03 -15.31
CA ARG A 10 35.21 -10.68 -14.68
C ARG A 10 34.88 -9.18 -14.73
N LEU A 11 35.89 -8.33 -14.67
CA LEU A 11 35.71 -6.87 -14.78
C LEU A 11 35.42 -6.47 -16.23
N GLU A 12 35.98 -7.20 -17.20
CA GLU A 12 35.77 -6.95 -18.63
C GLU A 12 34.40 -7.45 -19.16
N HIS A 13 33.71 -8.35 -18.43
CA HIS A 13 32.36 -8.87 -18.77
C HIS A 13 31.20 -8.20 -18.01
N ALA A 14 31.46 -7.11 -17.28
CA ALA A 14 30.44 -6.46 -16.44
C ALA A 14 29.51 -5.49 -17.21
N ASP A 15 29.63 -5.39 -18.54
CA ASP A 15 28.99 -4.34 -19.34
C ASP A 15 27.95 -4.87 -20.38
N GLU A 16 27.36 -6.05 -20.17
CA GLU A 16 26.13 -6.41 -20.87
C GLU A 16 24.89 -5.92 -20.08
N PRO A 17 24.06 -5.01 -20.63
CA PRO A 17 22.85 -4.54 -19.98
C PRO A 17 21.74 -5.59 -20.11
N GLY A 18 21.80 -6.60 -19.23
CA GLY A 18 20.80 -7.67 -19.14
C GLY A 18 20.68 -8.18 -17.71
N ALA A 19 19.63 -7.75 -17.02
CA ALA A 19 19.21 -8.21 -15.70
C ALA A 19 20.26 -8.05 -14.57
N VAL A 20 20.32 -6.85 -13.98
CA VAL A 20 20.83 -6.70 -12.61
C VAL A 20 19.85 -7.45 -11.69
N ALA A 21 20.18 -8.70 -11.36
CA ALA A 21 19.62 -9.32 -10.18
C ALA A 21 19.90 -8.37 -9.01
N ALA A 22 18.86 -7.80 -8.42
CA ALA A 22 19.00 -6.89 -7.30
C ALA A 22 19.92 -7.57 -6.27
N PRO A 23 21.01 -6.94 -5.83
CA PRO A 23 21.85 -7.54 -4.81
C PRO A 23 20.95 -7.81 -3.61
N GLU A 24 20.78 -9.08 -3.24
CA GLU A 24 20.19 -9.50 -1.97
C GLU A 24 21.08 -8.96 -0.85
N ALA A 25 20.89 -7.69 -0.50
CA ALA A 25 21.54 -7.10 0.64
C ALA A 25 21.04 -7.88 1.87
N ARG A 26 21.93 -8.70 2.44
CA ARG A 26 21.67 -9.42 3.68
C ARG A 26 21.85 -8.46 4.85
N TRP A 27 20.83 -7.66 5.08
CA TRP A 27 20.72 -6.85 6.28
C TRP A 27 20.68 -7.78 7.49
N THR A 28 21.68 -7.66 8.36
CA THR A 28 21.72 -8.39 9.63
C THR A 28 21.76 -7.36 10.74
N LEU A 29 20.91 -7.55 11.75
CA LEU A 29 20.85 -6.65 12.89
C LEU A 29 22.18 -6.73 13.66
N VAL A 30 22.81 -5.58 13.90
CA VAL A 30 24.10 -5.53 14.62
C VAL A 30 23.83 -5.54 16.12
N HIS A 31 23.85 -6.74 16.72
CA HIS A 31 23.67 -6.94 18.17
C HIS A 31 24.92 -6.57 18.98
N ARG A 32 25.43 -5.34 18.84
CA ARG A 32 26.50 -4.83 19.72
C ARG A 32 25.89 -3.94 20.78
N PHE A 33 26.25 -4.15 22.04
CA PHE A 33 25.76 -3.36 23.18
C PHE A 33 25.98 -1.84 22.98
N GLY A 34 27.11 -1.45 22.38
CA GLY A 34 27.39 -0.05 22.06
C GLY A 34 26.54 0.57 20.93
N VAL A 35 25.79 -0.25 20.18
CA VAL A 35 24.89 0.18 19.09
C VAL A 35 23.43 0.11 19.53
N MET A 36 23.04 -0.93 20.27
CA MET A 36 21.65 -1.16 20.70
C MET A 36 21.28 -0.51 22.05
N GLY A 37 22.28 -0.10 22.84
CA GLY A 37 22.05 0.47 24.17
C GLY A 37 21.46 -0.52 25.19
N LYS A 38 21.01 0.00 26.34
CA LYS A 38 20.30 -0.80 27.35
C LYS A 38 18.95 -1.23 26.77
N ALA A 39 18.59 -2.50 26.94
CA ALA A 39 17.27 -2.99 26.58
C ALA A 39 16.18 -2.15 27.28
N PRO A 40 15.13 -1.71 26.57
CA PRO A 40 14.06 -0.94 27.18
C PRO A 40 13.34 -1.78 28.23
N GLU A 41 12.91 -1.13 29.31
CA GLU A 41 12.04 -1.76 30.29
C GLU A 41 10.74 -2.22 29.60
N PRO A 42 10.17 -3.40 29.94
CA PRO A 42 9.01 -3.96 29.23
C PRO A 42 7.82 -2.99 29.09
N ALA A 43 7.53 -2.21 30.14
CA ALA A 43 6.47 -1.21 30.11
C ALA A 43 6.77 -0.03 29.16
N ALA A 44 8.04 0.38 29.05
CA ALA A 44 8.44 1.43 28.11
C ALA A 44 8.31 0.94 26.66
N LEU A 45 8.70 -0.31 26.40
CA LEU A 45 8.52 -0.96 25.10
C LEU A 45 7.03 -1.06 24.74
N ALA A 46 6.20 -1.54 25.65
CA ALA A 46 4.75 -1.64 25.45
C ALA A 46 4.11 -0.28 25.17
N ALA A 47 4.51 0.77 25.89
CA ALA A 47 4.02 2.13 25.63
C ALA A 47 4.45 2.66 24.26
N GLN A 48 5.65 2.34 23.79
CA GLN A 48 6.11 2.69 22.45
C GLN A 48 5.33 1.91 21.37
N GLN A 49 5.13 0.61 21.55
CA GLN A 49 4.33 -0.23 20.66
C GLN A 49 2.89 0.25 20.57
N ALA A 50 2.26 0.60 21.69
CA ALA A 50 0.90 1.15 21.71
C ALA A 50 0.79 2.43 20.87
N ARG A 51 1.74 3.37 21.02
CA ARG A 51 1.78 4.60 20.21
C ARG A 51 2.06 4.32 18.74
N GLN A 52 2.92 3.36 18.43
CA GLN A 52 3.19 2.95 17.05
C GLN A 52 1.92 2.39 16.38
N LEU A 53 1.17 1.53 17.07
CA LEU A 53 -0.09 0.99 16.56
C LEU A 53 -1.13 2.10 16.37
N LEU A 54 -1.23 3.04 17.32
CA LEU A 54 -2.13 4.19 17.21
C LEU A 54 -1.77 5.10 16.03
N ALA A 55 -0.49 5.37 15.80
CA ALA A 55 -0.03 6.16 14.66
C ALA A 55 -0.27 5.45 13.32
N ARG A 56 -0.20 4.11 13.31
CA ARG A 56 -0.40 3.29 12.11
C ARG A 56 -1.86 3.11 11.74
N TRP A 57 -2.70 2.80 12.72
CA TRP A 57 -4.10 2.41 12.50
C TRP A 57 -5.10 3.54 12.79
N GLY A 58 -4.71 4.56 13.57
CA GLY A 58 -5.60 5.59 14.09
C GLY A 58 -6.54 5.08 15.19
N VAL A 59 -7.16 3.92 14.96
CA VAL A 59 -8.02 3.17 15.88
C VAL A 59 -7.42 1.77 16.09
N VAL A 60 -7.12 1.43 17.33
CA VAL A 60 -6.51 0.15 17.73
C VAL A 60 -7.56 -0.71 18.44
N THR A 61 -7.67 -1.96 18.00
CA THR A 61 -8.53 -3.00 18.56
C THR A 61 -7.74 -4.29 18.73
N HIS A 62 -8.27 -5.28 19.44
CA HIS A 62 -7.63 -6.60 19.52
C HIS A 62 -7.41 -7.22 18.13
N GLU A 63 -8.35 -7.01 17.21
CA GLU A 63 -8.27 -7.55 15.84
C GLU A 63 -7.20 -6.86 15.00
N THR A 64 -6.95 -5.55 15.19
CA THR A 64 -5.87 -4.85 14.45
C THR A 64 -4.49 -5.46 14.69
N LEU A 65 -4.27 -6.11 15.84
CA LEU A 65 -3.02 -6.81 16.12
C LEU A 65 -2.86 -8.08 15.28
N GLN A 66 -3.96 -8.74 14.91
CA GLN A 66 -3.93 -9.97 14.11
C GLN A 66 -3.44 -9.71 12.68
N SER A 67 -3.64 -8.49 12.17
CA SER A 67 -3.11 -8.06 10.87
C SER A 67 -1.65 -7.62 10.91
N GLU A 68 -1.04 -7.48 12.10
CA GLU A 68 0.34 -7.04 12.23
C GLU A 68 1.32 -8.21 12.22
N GLN A 69 2.45 -8.00 11.54
CA GLN A 69 3.56 -8.94 11.59
C GLN A 69 4.44 -8.65 12.80
N GLY A 70 4.81 -9.69 13.54
CA GLY A 70 5.67 -9.59 14.71
C GLY A 70 4.99 -10.03 16.01
N THR A 71 5.70 -9.88 17.13
CA THR A 71 5.20 -10.26 18.45
C THR A 71 4.46 -9.10 19.08
N TRP A 72 3.14 -9.06 18.87
CA TRP A 72 2.22 -8.11 19.48
C TRP A 72 1.36 -8.85 20.50
N ASP A 73 1.35 -8.40 21.75
CA ASP A 73 0.57 -9.03 22.82
C ASP A 73 -0.45 -8.04 23.37
N TRP A 74 -1.74 -8.33 23.16
CA TRP A 74 -2.83 -7.52 23.66
C TRP A 74 -2.85 -7.40 25.19
N GLY A 75 -2.48 -8.47 25.91
CA GLY A 75 -2.43 -8.47 27.37
C GLY A 75 -1.42 -7.46 27.93
N VAL A 76 -0.35 -7.21 27.18
CA VAL A 76 0.69 -6.22 27.52
C VAL A 76 0.29 -4.81 27.06
N LEU A 77 -0.33 -4.69 25.89
CA LEU A 77 -0.68 -3.40 25.28
C LEU A 77 -1.93 -2.77 25.91
N TYR A 78 -2.92 -3.57 26.30
CA TYR A 78 -4.18 -3.08 26.84
C TYR A 78 -4.03 -2.22 28.11
N PRO A 79 -3.22 -2.62 29.12
CA PRO A 79 -2.94 -1.77 30.28
C PRO A 79 -2.27 -0.43 29.90
N GLU A 80 -1.39 -0.42 28.89
CA GLU A 80 -0.77 0.82 28.43
C GLU A 80 -1.76 1.73 27.71
N LEU A 81 -2.63 1.16 26.87
CA LEU A 81 -3.72 1.90 26.22
C LEU A 81 -4.66 2.52 27.25
N GLN A 82 -4.97 1.81 28.34
CA GLN A 82 -5.74 2.36 29.46
C GLN A 82 -4.99 3.49 30.19
N ARG A 83 -3.67 3.39 30.36
CA ARG A 83 -2.88 4.50 30.93
C ARG A 83 -2.86 5.72 30.02
N LEU A 84 -2.75 5.52 28.71
CA LEU A 84 -2.88 6.60 27.72
C LEU A 84 -4.27 7.26 27.80
N GLU A 85 -5.33 6.46 27.99
CA GLU A 85 -6.70 6.97 28.17
C GLU A 85 -6.79 7.84 29.44
N MET A 86 -6.27 7.36 30.57
CA MET A 86 -6.27 8.11 31.83
C MET A 86 -5.48 9.42 31.74
N ARG A 87 -4.46 9.47 30.88
CA ARG A 87 -3.70 10.70 30.56
C ARG A 87 -4.41 11.62 29.57
N GLY A 88 -5.51 11.19 28.97
CA GLY A 88 -6.24 11.91 27.93
C GLY A 88 -5.56 11.89 26.56
N GLU A 89 -4.49 11.10 26.37
CA GLU A 89 -3.78 10.95 25.09
C GLU A 89 -4.60 10.15 24.07
N VAL A 90 -5.49 9.27 24.53
CA VAL A 90 -6.39 8.48 23.67
C VAL A 90 -7.82 8.50 24.18
N ARG A 91 -8.76 8.16 23.30
CA ARG A 91 -10.17 7.95 23.61
C ARG A 91 -10.49 6.46 23.54
N ARG A 92 -11.21 5.96 24.53
CA ARG A 92 -11.73 4.60 24.56
C ARG A 92 -13.22 4.60 24.19
N GLY A 93 -13.63 3.69 23.32
CA GLY A 93 -15.03 3.61 22.88
C GLY A 93 -15.25 2.59 21.76
N TYR A 94 -16.32 2.80 21.01
CA TYR A 94 -16.67 2.06 19.80
C TYR A 94 -16.76 3.06 18.65
N PHE A 95 -15.75 3.08 17.79
CA PHE A 95 -15.63 4.08 16.72
C PHE A 95 -15.96 3.49 15.35
N VAL A 96 -15.60 2.23 15.12
CA VAL A 96 -15.77 1.53 13.83
C VAL A 96 -16.72 0.34 14.02
N GLN A 97 -17.78 0.29 13.23
CA GLN A 97 -18.70 -0.85 13.18
C GLN A 97 -18.01 -2.06 12.53
N GLY A 98 -18.29 -3.27 13.03
CA GLY A 98 -17.72 -4.52 12.51
C GLY A 98 -16.44 -4.96 13.21
N LEU A 99 -15.72 -4.06 13.88
CA LEU A 99 -14.59 -4.41 14.73
C LEU A 99 -15.06 -4.74 16.15
N PRO A 100 -14.82 -5.97 16.67
CA PRO A 100 -15.31 -6.40 17.95
C PRO A 100 -14.51 -5.82 19.12
N GLY A 101 -15.14 -5.79 20.28
CA GLY A 101 -14.50 -5.37 21.53
C GLY A 101 -14.25 -3.88 21.64
N ILE A 102 -13.54 -3.50 22.70
CA ILE A 102 -13.24 -2.10 23.00
C ILE A 102 -12.14 -1.56 22.07
N GLN A 103 -12.29 -0.30 21.66
CA GLN A 103 -11.40 0.35 20.71
C GLN A 103 -10.73 1.56 21.38
N PHE A 104 -9.48 1.82 21.02
CA PHE A 104 -8.72 2.99 21.46
C PHE A 104 -8.29 3.81 20.26
N ALA A 105 -8.51 5.12 20.28
CA ALA A 105 -8.20 5.98 19.15
C ALA A 105 -7.53 7.29 19.58
N LEU A 106 -6.70 7.84 18.71
CA LEU A 106 -6.18 9.20 18.89
C LEU A 106 -7.34 10.22 18.80
N PRO A 107 -7.35 11.28 19.63
CA PRO A 107 -8.40 12.30 19.57
C PRO A 107 -8.57 12.90 18.18
N GLU A 108 -7.47 13.14 17.45
CA GLU A 108 -7.49 13.60 16.06
C GLU A 108 -8.14 12.59 15.10
N ALA A 109 -7.89 11.30 15.26
CA ALA A 109 -8.49 10.25 14.44
C ALA A 109 -10.02 10.18 14.65
N VAL A 110 -10.47 10.32 15.90
CA VAL A 110 -11.90 10.40 16.21
C VAL A 110 -12.55 11.61 15.55
N GLU A 111 -11.86 12.75 15.57
CA GLU A 111 -12.39 13.97 14.96
C GLU A 111 -12.44 13.87 13.42
N GLN A 112 -11.40 13.30 12.80
CA GLN A 112 -11.42 13.00 11.36
C GLN A 112 -12.58 12.08 10.97
N LEU A 113 -12.89 11.05 11.78
CA LEU A 113 -14.05 10.18 11.55
C LEU A 113 -15.38 10.93 11.67
N ARG A 114 -15.50 11.90 12.58
CA ARG A 114 -16.71 12.73 12.65
C ARG A 114 -16.84 13.66 11.45
N GLN A 115 -15.73 14.26 11.03
CA GLN A 115 -15.71 15.16 9.88
C GLN A 115 -16.09 14.41 8.60
N SER A 116 -15.55 13.21 8.38
CA SER A 116 -15.91 12.39 7.23
C SER A 116 -17.39 12.00 7.21
N MET A 117 -18.01 11.76 8.37
CA MET A 117 -19.45 11.55 8.47
C MET A 117 -20.28 12.82 8.23
N SER A 118 -19.77 14.01 8.57
CA SER A 118 -20.50 15.28 8.37
C SER A 118 -20.40 15.84 6.95
N THR A 119 -19.36 15.46 6.20
CA THR A 119 -19.05 16.00 4.86
C THR A 119 -19.80 15.28 3.74
N THR A 120 -21.04 14.82 4.00
CA THR A 120 -21.97 14.27 3.00
C THR A 120 -22.47 15.34 2.00
N SER A 121 -21.65 16.36 1.71
CA SER A 121 -21.90 17.43 0.76
C SER A 121 -20.91 17.33 -0.41
N SER A 122 -21.33 16.58 -1.43
CA SER A 122 -21.10 16.67 -2.89
C SER A 122 -19.71 16.84 -3.53
N GLU A 123 -18.65 17.39 -2.90
CA GLU A 123 -17.39 17.69 -3.62
C GLU A 123 -16.13 17.03 -3.04
N ALA A 124 -15.97 16.99 -1.72
CA ALA A 124 -14.82 16.32 -1.07
C ALA A 124 -15.00 14.81 -0.92
N ASP A 125 -16.24 14.35 -1.06
CA ASP A 125 -16.67 13.00 -0.70
C ASP A 125 -16.26 11.94 -1.75
N GLY A 126 -15.71 12.35 -2.91
CA GLY A 126 -15.26 11.45 -3.98
C GLY A 126 -13.75 11.36 -4.17
N ALA A 127 -12.95 11.96 -3.27
CA ALA A 127 -11.52 12.09 -3.46
C ALA A 127 -10.83 10.73 -3.60
N LEU A 128 -10.14 10.53 -4.71
CA LEU A 128 -9.35 9.35 -4.99
C LEU A 128 -8.02 9.44 -4.26
N VAL A 129 -7.62 8.34 -3.64
CA VAL A 129 -6.33 8.20 -2.96
C VAL A 129 -5.52 7.15 -3.71
N LEU A 130 -4.34 7.53 -4.16
CA LEU A 130 -3.37 6.62 -4.74
C LEU A 130 -2.39 6.16 -3.65
N LEU A 131 -2.34 4.87 -3.39
CA LEU A 131 -1.41 4.25 -2.46
C LEU A 131 -0.45 3.31 -3.18
N ASN A 132 0.81 3.30 -2.74
CA ASN A 132 1.75 2.29 -3.20
C ASN A 132 1.41 0.93 -2.56
N GLY A 133 1.64 -0.15 -3.31
CA GLY A 133 1.41 -1.51 -2.85
C GLY A 133 2.22 -1.85 -1.60
N ALA A 134 3.43 -1.33 -1.47
CA ALA A 134 4.30 -1.50 -0.30
C ALA A 134 4.06 -0.47 0.81
N ASP A 135 3.09 0.43 0.66
CA ASP A 135 2.79 1.43 1.68
C ASP A 135 2.24 0.75 2.95
N PRO A 136 2.76 1.07 4.16
CA PRO A 136 2.25 0.55 5.41
C PRO A 136 0.74 0.79 5.63
N ALA A 137 0.18 1.90 5.15
CA ALA A 137 -1.22 2.24 5.28
C ALA A 137 -2.14 1.41 4.36
N ASN A 138 -1.57 0.63 3.44
CA ASN A 138 -2.36 -0.21 2.54
C ASN A 138 -2.98 -1.39 3.30
N LEU A 139 -4.31 -1.44 3.34
CA LEU A 139 -5.09 -2.50 3.99
C LEU A 139 -5.22 -3.75 3.10
N TYR A 140 -5.05 -3.61 1.78
CA TYR A 140 -5.25 -4.69 0.80
C TYR A 140 -3.93 -5.37 0.44
N GLY A 141 -3.97 -6.61 -0.05
CA GLY A 141 -2.75 -7.34 -0.36
C GLY A 141 -2.98 -8.82 -0.66
N PRO A 142 -2.04 -9.70 -0.29
CA PRO A 142 -2.04 -11.08 -0.77
C PRO A 142 -3.13 -11.96 -0.12
N GLN A 143 -3.57 -11.62 1.10
CA GLN A 143 -4.53 -12.42 1.86
C GLN A 143 -5.43 -11.47 2.67
N LEU A 144 -6.72 -11.42 2.33
CA LEU A 144 -7.74 -10.69 3.06
C LEU A 144 -9.03 -11.53 3.02
N ALA A 145 -9.59 -11.87 4.19
CA ALA A 145 -10.73 -12.78 4.30
C ALA A 145 -11.96 -12.26 3.52
N ASP A 146 -12.22 -10.96 3.63
CA ASP A 146 -13.31 -10.26 2.94
C ASP A 146 -12.76 -9.32 1.86
N ALA A 147 -11.89 -9.85 1.00
CA ALA A 147 -11.34 -9.06 -0.10
C ALA A 147 -12.43 -8.61 -1.08
N PRO A 148 -12.42 -7.35 -1.53
CA PRO A 148 -13.27 -6.88 -2.62
C PRO A 148 -13.09 -7.74 -3.88
N LEU A 149 -14.10 -7.80 -4.74
CA LEU A 149 -14.03 -8.62 -5.94
C LEU A 149 -13.45 -7.82 -7.12
N ARG A 150 -12.61 -8.47 -7.92
CA ARG A 150 -12.14 -8.02 -9.23
C ARG A 150 -13.27 -8.08 -10.24
N PHE A 151 -13.05 -7.49 -11.42
CA PHE A 151 -13.97 -7.56 -12.56
C PHE A 151 -14.47 -8.98 -12.93
N ASP A 152 -13.68 -10.02 -12.65
CA ASP A 152 -13.98 -11.43 -12.94
C ASP A 152 -14.65 -12.17 -11.76
N GLY A 153 -15.02 -11.44 -10.71
CA GLY A 153 -15.63 -12.00 -9.50
C GLY A 153 -14.65 -12.71 -8.57
N GLN A 154 -13.35 -12.75 -8.89
CA GLN A 154 -12.33 -13.30 -8.00
C GLN A 154 -11.93 -12.28 -6.92
N PRO A 155 -11.45 -12.73 -5.76
CA PRO A 155 -10.89 -11.85 -4.73
C PRO A 155 -9.76 -10.95 -5.27
N LEU A 156 -9.77 -9.67 -4.92
CA LEU A 156 -8.71 -8.70 -5.22
C LEU A 156 -7.49 -8.96 -4.33
N THR A 157 -6.61 -9.83 -4.81
CA THR A 157 -5.33 -10.13 -4.16
C THR A 157 -4.16 -9.70 -5.03
N PHE A 158 -3.09 -9.24 -4.39
CA PHE A 158 -1.85 -8.82 -5.05
C PHE A 158 -0.67 -8.78 -4.07
N THR A 159 0.54 -8.81 -4.62
CA THR A 159 1.76 -8.69 -3.81
C THR A 159 2.07 -7.22 -3.50
N ARG A 160 2.39 -6.94 -2.23
CA ARG A 160 2.80 -5.60 -1.75
C ARG A 160 4.25 -5.27 -2.11
N ILE A 161 4.48 -4.91 -3.36
CA ILE A 161 5.79 -4.49 -3.87
C ILE A 161 5.76 -3.04 -4.39
N PRO A 162 6.91 -2.35 -4.48
CA PRO A 162 6.97 -0.94 -4.90
C PRO A 162 6.42 -0.64 -6.30
N SER A 163 6.35 -1.64 -7.18
CA SER A 163 5.81 -1.49 -8.54
C SER A 163 4.28 -1.66 -8.62
N THR A 164 3.64 -2.01 -7.52
CA THR A 164 2.17 -2.11 -7.43
C THR A 164 1.60 -0.81 -6.88
N TRP A 165 0.47 -0.37 -7.42
CA TRP A 165 -0.27 0.81 -6.99
C TRP A 165 -1.75 0.48 -6.89
N LEU A 166 -2.43 1.08 -5.91
CA LEU A 166 -3.84 0.88 -5.67
C LEU A 166 -4.50 2.25 -5.55
N VAL A 167 -5.49 2.50 -6.41
CA VAL A 167 -6.37 3.66 -6.29
C VAL A 167 -7.58 3.27 -5.47
N GLN A 168 -7.93 4.07 -4.48
CA GLN A 168 -9.07 3.87 -3.60
C GLN A 168 -9.98 5.10 -3.60
N GLN A 169 -11.27 4.88 -3.40
CA GLN A 169 -12.25 5.91 -3.11
C GLN A 169 -12.94 5.58 -1.79
N ARG A 170 -12.87 6.49 -0.80
CA ARG A 170 -13.38 6.24 0.56
C ARG A 170 -12.89 4.91 1.17
N GLY A 171 -11.63 4.57 0.94
CA GLY A 171 -11.03 3.32 1.38
C GLY A 171 -11.43 2.07 0.58
N GLN A 172 -12.36 2.16 -0.38
CA GLN A 172 -12.72 1.06 -1.27
C GLN A 172 -11.83 1.03 -2.51
N PRO A 173 -11.26 -0.12 -2.90
CA PRO A 173 -10.47 -0.27 -4.11
C PRO A 173 -11.26 0.08 -5.37
N VAL A 174 -10.62 0.84 -6.26
CA VAL A 174 -11.15 1.21 -7.58
C VAL A 174 -10.33 0.57 -8.68
N LEU A 175 -9.01 0.71 -8.61
CA LEU A 175 -8.09 0.30 -9.67
C LEU A 175 -6.79 -0.22 -9.07
N LEU A 176 -6.41 -1.45 -9.47
CA LEU A 176 -5.12 -2.04 -9.16
C LEU A 176 -4.21 -1.94 -10.38
N LEU A 177 -3.01 -1.41 -10.19
CA LEU A 177 -2.00 -1.25 -11.22
C LEU A 177 -0.73 -1.97 -10.79
N GLU A 178 -0.44 -3.10 -11.43
CA GLU A 178 0.73 -3.91 -11.15
C GLU A 178 1.84 -3.60 -12.17
N ARG A 179 3.10 -3.87 -11.79
CA ARG A 179 4.26 -3.70 -12.69
C ARG A 179 4.33 -2.28 -13.30
N HIS A 180 4.15 -1.25 -12.47
CA HIS A 180 4.11 0.17 -12.87
C HIS A 180 3.04 0.51 -13.91
N GLY A 181 1.93 -0.24 -13.93
CA GLY A 181 0.81 -0.02 -14.86
C GLY A 181 0.80 -0.94 -16.08
N ALA A 182 1.80 -1.82 -16.24
CA ALA A 182 1.79 -2.80 -17.33
C ALA A 182 0.58 -3.76 -17.27
N GLN A 183 0.08 -4.02 -16.06
CA GLN A 183 -1.17 -4.75 -15.83
C GLN A 183 -2.14 -3.86 -15.06
N ILE A 184 -3.30 -3.61 -15.64
CA ILE A 184 -4.39 -2.86 -15.01
C ILE A 184 -5.55 -3.81 -14.73
N THR A 185 -6.06 -3.78 -13.51
CA THR A 185 -7.19 -4.60 -13.06
C THR A 185 -8.23 -3.71 -12.38
N THR A 186 -9.45 -3.72 -12.91
CA THR A 186 -10.59 -3.00 -12.32
C THR A 186 -11.28 -3.85 -11.26
N VAL A 187 -11.88 -3.16 -10.29
CA VAL A 187 -12.70 -3.77 -9.23
C VAL A 187 -14.14 -3.90 -9.71
N ALA A 188 -14.85 -4.95 -9.29
CA ALA A 188 -16.24 -5.19 -9.66
C ALA A 188 -17.16 -4.09 -9.09
N GLY A 189 -18.16 -3.70 -9.88
CA GLY A 189 -19.18 -2.73 -9.46
C GLY A 189 -18.75 -1.27 -9.55
N VAL A 190 -17.54 -0.98 -10.00
CA VAL A 190 -17.07 0.40 -10.23
C VAL A 190 -17.45 0.87 -11.63
N ASP A 191 -18.03 2.06 -11.73
CA ASP A 191 -18.42 2.65 -13.01
C ASP A 191 -17.22 3.18 -13.81
N GLU A 192 -17.40 3.31 -15.13
CA GLU A 192 -16.34 3.75 -16.04
C GLU A 192 -15.84 5.18 -15.73
N GLY A 193 -16.71 6.07 -15.24
CA GLY A 193 -16.35 7.44 -14.88
C GLY A 193 -15.34 7.46 -13.72
N THR A 194 -15.61 6.68 -12.68
CA THR A 194 -14.71 6.51 -11.53
C THR A 194 -13.39 5.84 -11.93
N VAL A 195 -13.42 4.83 -12.80
CA VAL A 195 -12.20 4.20 -13.35
C VAL A 195 -11.36 5.21 -14.13
N ARG A 196 -11.99 6.06 -14.96
CA ARG A 196 -11.31 7.11 -15.72
C ARG A 196 -10.63 8.12 -14.80
N GLN A 197 -11.32 8.58 -13.76
CA GLN A 197 -10.75 9.49 -12.75
C GLN A 197 -9.58 8.83 -12.01
N ALA A 198 -9.68 7.54 -11.67
CA ALA A 198 -8.60 6.78 -11.05
C ALA A 198 -7.36 6.67 -11.93
N LEU A 199 -7.54 6.43 -13.24
CA LEU A 199 -6.43 6.44 -14.19
C LEU A 199 -5.76 7.81 -14.28
N HIS A 200 -6.53 8.91 -14.31
CA HIS A 200 -5.98 10.27 -14.26
C HIS A 200 -5.14 10.48 -12.98
N CYS A 201 -5.70 10.19 -11.81
CA CYS A 201 -5.02 10.32 -10.52
C CYS A 201 -3.69 9.56 -10.49
N TRP A 202 -3.69 8.32 -10.99
CA TRP A 202 -2.48 7.52 -11.10
C TRP A 202 -1.47 8.12 -12.10
N LEU A 203 -1.91 8.47 -13.30
CA LEU A 203 -1.05 8.99 -14.36
C LEU A 203 -0.39 10.31 -13.95
N ASP A 204 -1.14 11.23 -13.34
CA ASP A 204 -0.64 12.51 -12.86
C ASP A 204 0.50 12.31 -11.86
N HIS A 205 0.37 11.32 -10.96
CA HIS A 205 1.45 10.97 -10.04
C HIS A 205 2.65 10.34 -10.76
N MET A 206 2.43 9.33 -11.62
CA MET A 206 3.52 8.66 -12.34
C MET A 206 4.30 9.61 -13.25
N ALA A 207 3.61 10.53 -13.92
CA ALA A 207 4.18 11.51 -14.84
C ALA A 207 5.17 12.49 -14.16
N THR A 208 5.23 12.52 -12.83
CA THR A 208 6.21 13.32 -12.08
C THR A 208 7.62 12.71 -12.11
N PHE A 209 7.75 11.39 -12.29
CA PHE A 209 9.05 10.69 -12.28
C PHE A 209 9.23 9.66 -13.40
N GLN A 210 8.18 9.23 -14.07
CA GLN A 210 8.24 8.37 -15.26
C GLN A 210 8.11 9.21 -16.53
N ARG A 211 8.96 8.92 -17.52
CA ARG A 211 8.88 9.53 -18.87
C ARG A 211 8.21 8.64 -19.90
N ARG A 212 8.12 7.34 -19.61
CA ARG A 212 7.51 6.33 -20.47
C ARG A 212 6.77 5.34 -19.59
N ILE A 213 5.50 5.12 -19.89
CA ILE A 213 4.64 4.14 -19.22
C ILE A 213 4.10 3.21 -20.28
N VAL A 214 4.16 1.92 -20.01
CA VAL A 214 3.70 0.87 -20.93
C VAL A 214 2.57 0.12 -20.25
N VAL A 215 1.45 -0.02 -20.94
CA VAL A 215 0.31 -0.84 -20.54
C VAL A 215 0.22 -2.01 -21.52
N GLU A 216 0.30 -3.23 -21.01
CA GLU A 216 0.25 -4.46 -21.81
C GLU A 216 -1.13 -5.10 -21.72
N ARG A 217 -1.73 -5.07 -20.52
CA ARG A 217 -2.92 -5.87 -20.20
C ARG A 217 -3.96 -5.08 -19.41
N TRP A 218 -5.21 -5.36 -19.71
CA TRP A 218 -6.39 -4.83 -19.04
C TRP A 218 -7.32 -5.98 -18.66
N ASN A 219 -7.66 -6.12 -17.37
CA ASN A 219 -8.59 -7.14 -16.88
C ASN A 219 -8.27 -8.55 -17.43
N ASN A 220 -7.03 -8.99 -17.21
CA ASN A 220 -6.45 -10.25 -17.70
C ASN A 220 -6.23 -10.35 -19.22
N ASP A 221 -6.83 -9.52 -20.06
CA ASP A 221 -6.64 -9.58 -21.52
C ASP A 221 -5.59 -8.58 -22.03
N GLY A 222 -5.21 -8.69 -23.30
CA GLY A 222 -4.36 -7.68 -23.95
C GLY A 222 -5.07 -6.33 -23.99
N VAL A 223 -4.33 -5.24 -23.78
CA VAL A 223 -4.94 -3.90 -23.70
C VAL A 223 -5.60 -3.46 -25.02
N LEU A 224 -5.02 -3.86 -26.16
CA LEU A 224 -5.55 -3.53 -27.49
C LEU A 224 -6.82 -4.34 -27.78
N GLY A 225 -7.90 -3.66 -28.17
CA GLY A 225 -9.23 -4.23 -28.37
C GLY A 225 -10.06 -4.38 -27.08
N SER A 226 -9.46 -4.11 -25.90
CA SER A 226 -10.16 -4.16 -24.62
C SER A 226 -10.98 -2.90 -24.35
N VAL A 227 -11.86 -2.98 -23.35
CA VAL A 227 -12.59 -1.81 -22.82
C VAL A 227 -11.67 -0.74 -22.24
N GLY A 228 -10.44 -1.09 -21.85
CA GLY A 228 -9.43 -0.16 -21.34
C GLY A 228 -8.79 0.72 -22.40
N GLN A 229 -8.79 0.27 -23.65
CA GLN A 229 -8.13 1.00 -24.74
C GLN A 229 -8.66 2.43 -24.93
N PRO A 230 -9.98 2.67 -25.12
CA PRO A 230 -10.49 4.04 -25.28
C PRO A 230 -10.27 4.93 -24.05
N LEU A 231 -10.19 4.33 -22.84
CA LEU A 231 -9.87 5.06 -21.62
C LEU A 231 -8.44 5.57 -21.64
N LEU A 232 -7.48 4.70 -21.98
CA LEU A 232 -6.07 5.07 -22.06
C LEU A 232 -5.80 6.05 -23.21
N GLU A 233 -6.47 5.90 -24.35
CA GLU A 233 -6.36 6.86 -25.48
C GLU A 233 -6.77 8.27 -25.05
N SER A 234 -7.83 8.39 -24.23
CA SER A 234 -8.26 9.70 -23.70
C SER A 234 -7.24 10.37 -22.77
N LEU A 235 -6.29 9.59 -22.23
CA LEU A 235 -5.19 10.04 -21.37
C LEU A 235 -3.90 10.32 -22.14
N GLY A 236 -3.94 10.24 -23.47
CA GLY A 236 -2.78 10.46 -24.34
C GLY A 236 -1.89 9.24 -24.52
N PHE A 237 -2.34 8.03 -24.15
CA PHE A 237 -1.65 6.82 -24.58
C PHE A 237 -1.87 6.58 -26.08
N TYR A 238 -0.84 6.16 -26.79
CA TYR A 238 -0.91 5.75 -28.18
C TYR A 238 -0.59 4.26 -28.34
N ARG A 239 -1.01 3.67 -29.47
CA ARG A 239 -0.86 2.24 -29.73
C ARG A 239 0.55 1.94 -30.24
N GLU A 240 1.19 0.93 -29.65
CA GLU A 240 2.46 0.35 -30.13
C GLU A 240 2.33 -1.17 -29.97
N TYR A 241 1.90 -1.89 -31.00
CA TYR A 241 1.50 -3.31 -30.87
C TYR A 241 2.58 -4.17 -30.18
N PRO A 242 2.23 -5.00 -29.17
CA PRO A 242 0.87 -5.35 -28.69
C PRO A 242 0.37 -4.51 -27.50
N GLN A 243 0.99 -3.36 -27.22
CA GLN A 243 0.83 -2.57 -26.00
C GLN A 243 0.32 -1.15 -26.29
N MET A 244 0.03 -0.42 -25.22
CA MET A 244 -0.25 1.02 -25.25
C MET A 244 0.83 1.76 -24.49
N ILE A 245 1.25 2.91 -25.00
CA ILE A 245 2.37 3.66 -24.45
C ILE A 245 1.97 5.10 -24.23
N TRP A 246 2.34 5.60 -23.07
CA TRP A 246 2.34 7.02 -22.77
C TRP A 246 3.78 7.48 -22.63
N SER A 247 4.06 8.66 -23.17
CA SER A 247 5.39 9.26 -23.10
C SER A 247 5.27 10.78 -23.01
N ARG A 248 6.18 11.39 -22.25
CA ARG A 248 6.28 12.85 -22.10
C ARG A 248 7.59 13.41 -22.62
#